data_AF-A0AA40G3M8-F1
#
_entry.id   AF-A0AA40G3M8-F1
#
_cell.length_a   1.000
_cell.length_b   1.000
_cell.length_c   1.000
_cell.angle_alpha   90.00
_cell.angle_beta   90.00
_cell.angle_gamma   90.00
#
_symmetry.space_group_name_H-M   'P 1'
#
loop_
_entity.id
_entity.type
_entity.pdbx_description
1 polymer ?
#
loop_
_entity_poly.entity_id
_entity_poly.type
_entity_poly.pdbx_seq_one_letter_code
_entity_poly.pdbx_strand_id
1 'polypeptide(L)'
;MGLPSDNLHGYEQGQLLNKVDNIKTKMYYLIHGTLDDNVHYQQSLLLAKVLEQKDILFRQQTYTDEDHGIAQSRAHLYHSLENFLDECYEAS
;
A
#
# COMPACT_ATOMS: atom_id res chain seq x y z
N MET A 1 -10.41 -11.40 -13.48
CA MET A 1 -9.31 -11.83 -14.37
C MET A 1 -9.51 -13.28 -14.85
N GLY A 2 -10.77 -13.74 -15.05
CA GLY A 2 -11.06 -15.18 -15.19
C GLY A 2 -10.85 -15.95 -13.89
N LEU A 3 -10.90 -17.27 -13.93
CA LEU A 3 -10.46 -18.11 -12.81
C LEU A 3 -8.92 -18.18 -12.80
N PRO A 4 -8.28 -18.29 -11.62
CA PRO A 4 -6.84 -18.49 -11.52
C PRO A 4 -6.33 -19.73 -12.29
N SER A 5 -7.14 -20.80 -12.37
CA SER A 5 -6.82 -22.00 -13.16
C SER A 5 -6.64 -21.72 -14.64
N ASP A 6 -7.37 -20.73 -15.16
CA ASP A 6 -7.48 -20.48 -16.59
C ASP A 6 -6.57 -19.32 -17.02
N ASN A 7 -6.13 -18.49 -16.05
CA ASN A 7 -5.32 -17.29 -16.30
C ASN A 7 -4.22 -17.10 -15.26
N LEU A 8 -3.51 -18.16 -14.89
CA LEU A 8 -2.44 -18.10 -13.89
C LEU A 8 -1.42 -17.00 -14.22
N HIS A 9 -1.01 -16.90 -15.48
CA HIS A 9 -0.06 -15.89 -15.93
C HIS A 9 -0.54 -14.45 -15.66
N GLY A 10 -1.83 -14.17 -15.90
CA GLY A 10 -2.39 -12.85 -15.61
C GLY A 10 -2.35 -12.52 -14.12
N TYR A 11 -2.70 -13.49 -13.26
CA TYR A 11 -2.61 -13.32 -11.80
C TYR A 11 -1.16 -13.09 -11.33
N GLU A 12 -0.20 -13.87 -11.83
CA GLU A 12 1.23 -13.69 -11.51
C GLU A 12 1.75 -12.33 -11.97
N GLN A 13 1.35 -11.87 -13.16
CA GLN A 13 1.71 -10.54 -13.65
C GLN A 13 1.06 -9.41 -12.85
N GLY A 14 -0.15 -9.60 -12.34
CA GLY A 14 -0.82 -8.65 -11.47
C GLY A 14 -0.27 -8.59 -10.04
N GLN A 15 0.49 -9.61 -9.61
CA GLN A 15 0.99 -9.71 -8.25
C GLN A 15 2.16 -8.73 -7.98
N LEU A 16 1.91 -7.74 -7.11
CA LEU A 16 2.90 -6.72 -6.75
C LEU A 16 4.04 -7.27 -5.89
N LEU A 17 3.80 -8.29 -5.08
CA LEU A 17 4.78 -8.81 -4.11
C LEU A 17 6.11 -9.24 -4.77
N ASN A 18 6.06 -9.70 -6.01
CA ASN A 18 7.26 -10.12 -6.76
C ASN A 18 7.98 -8.94 -7.46
N LYS A 19 7.44 -7.73 -7.37
CA LYS A 19 7.84 -6.55 -8.16
C LYS A 19 8.26 -5.36 -7.28
N VAL A 20 8.41 -5.55 -5.97
CA VAL A 20 8.74 -4.48 -5.02
C VAL A 20 10.10 -3.82 -5.26
N ASP A 21 11.04 -4.49 -5.94
CA ASP A 21 12.35 -3.91 -6.23
C ASP A 21 12.25 -2.65 -7.12
N ASN A 22 11.16 -2.51 -7.87
CA ASN A 22 10.88 -1.34 -8.71
C ASN A 22 10.63 -0.05 -7.89
N ILE A 23 10.31 -0.16 -6.60
CA ILE A 23 10.08 1.00 -5.73
C ILE A 23 11.24 1.28 -4.76
N LYS A 24 12.34 0.52 -4.83
CA LYS A 24 13.47 0.63 -3.90
C LYS A 24 14.09 2.02 -3.82
N THR A 25 14.09 2.78 -4.92
CA THR A 25 14.66 4.14 -4.98
C THR A 25 13.59 5.23 -4.91
N LYS A 26 12.38 4.90 -4.44
CA LYS A 26 11.24 5.80 -4.40
C LYS A 26 10.78 5.97 -2.97
N MET A 27 10.32 7.16 -2.63
CA MET A 27 9.50 7.33 -1.44
C MET A 27 8.17 6.63 -1.68
N TYR A 28 7.82 5.71 -0.78
CA TYR A 28 6.60 4.91 -0.89
C TYR A 28 5.78 5.06 0.38
N TYR A 29 4.49 5.34 0.21
CA TYR A 29 3.54 5.51 1.31
C TYR A 29 2.40 4.51 1.18
N LEU A 30 2.32 3.59 2.15
CA LEU A 30 1.31 2.54 2.23
C LEU A 30 0.23 2.93 3.25
N ILE A 31 -1.00 3.11 2.79
CA ILE A 31 -2.12 3.57 3.63
C ILE A 31 -3.24 2.55 3.56
N HIS A 32 -3.82 2.18 4.71
CA HIS A 32 -4.96 1.24 4.74
C HIS A 32 -5.76 1.34 6.05
N GLY A 33 -7.08 1.22 5.97
CA GLY A 33 -7.98 1.00 7.11
C GLY A 33 -7.95 -0.44 7.63
N THR A 34 -8.10 -0.65 8.95
CA THR A 34 -8.07 -2.01 9.53
C THR A 34 -9.41 -2.75 9.40
N LEU A 35 -10.51 -2.04 9.11
CA LEU A 35 -11.86 -2.59 8.99
C LEU A 35 -12.31 -2.72 7.53
N ASP A 36 -11.37 -2.66 6.57
CA ASP A 36 -11.68 -2.88 5.16
C ASP A 36 -12.08 -4.35 4.89
N ASP A 37 -13.35 -4.54 4.57
CA ASP A 37 -13.97 -5.83 4.27
C ASP A 37 -14.00 -6.16 2.76
N ASN A 38 -13.60 -5.21 1.91
CA ASN A 38 -13.53 -5.36 0.46
C ASN A 38 -12.11 -5.69 0.00
N VAL A 39 -11.13 -4.92 0.46
CA VAL A 39 -9.70 -5.18 0.25
C VAL A 39 -9.07 -5.39 1.62
N HIS A 40 -9.02 -6.64 2.06
CA HIS A 40 -8.55 -6.95 3.41
C HIS A 40 -7.16 -6.37 3.75
N TYR A 41 -7.03 -5.80 4.96
CA TYR A 41 -5.80 -5.20 5.49
C TYR A 41 -4.56 -6.11 5.41
N GLN A 42 -4.77 -7.44 5.40
CA GLN A 42 -3.78 -8.48 5.19
C GLN A 42 -2.98 -8.27 3.89
N GLN A 43 -3.57 -7.67 2.85
CA GLN A 43 -2.86 -7.34 1.62
C GLN A 43 -1.73 -6.34 1.87
N SER A 44 -2.00 -5.27 2.65
CA SER A 44 -0.97 -4.32 3.05
C SER A 44 0.08 -4.96 3.95
N LEU A 45 -0.33 -5.80 4.90
CA LEU A 45 0.61 -6.51 5.79
C LEU A 45 1.54 -7.46 5.01
N LEU A 46 1.03 -8.15 4.00
CA LEU A 46 1.85 -9.00 3.12
C LEU A 46 2.86 -8.17 2.33
N LEU A 47 2.46 -7.01 1.81
CA LEU A 47 3.37 -6.11 1.11
C LEU A 47 4.43 -5.54 2.04
N ALA A 48 4.05 -5.03 3.22
CA ALA A 48 4.95 -4.52 4.25
C ALA A 48 6.00 -5.56 4.63
N LYS A 49 5.59 -6.81 4.91
CA LYS A 49 6.50 -7.93 5.19
C LYS A 49 7.54 -8.14 4.09
N VAL A 50 7.14 -8.07 2.82
CA VAL A 50 8.07 -8.27 1.70
C VAL A 50 9.03 -7.08 1.54
N LEU A 51 8.55 -5.84 1.76
CA LEU A 51 9.41 -4.65 1.76
C LEU A 51 10.45 -4.71 2.88
N GLU A 52 10.04 -5.06 4.09
CA GLU A 52 10.91 -5.28 5.26
C GLU A 52 11.97 -6.36 4.97
N GLN A 53 11.56 -7.51 4.44
CA GLN A 53 12.48 -8.61 4.10
C GLN A 53 13.51 -8.23 3.04
N LYS A 54 13.20 -7.25 2.18
CA LYS A 54 14.09 -6.76 1.13
C LYS A 54 14.85 -5.49 1.49
N ASP A 55 14.73 -5.02 2.74
CA ASP A 55 15.36 -3.79 3.23
C ASP A 55 14.99 -2.57 2.36
N ILE A 56 13.70 -2.45 2.04
CA ILE A 56 13.14 -1.31 1.31
C ILE A 56 12.38 -0.44 2.30
N LEU A 57 12.85 0.79 2.50
CA LEU A 57 12.19 1.76 3.38
C LEU A 57 10.85 2.24 2.77
N PHE A 58 9.86 2.39 3.63
CA PHE A 58 8.55 2.90 3.28
C PHE A 58 7.90 3.57 4.50
N ARG A 59 6.93 4.45 4.25
CA ARG A 59 6.04 5.00 5.26
C ARG A 59 4.78 4.16 5.27
N GLN A 60 4.28 3.79 6.46
CA GLN A 60 2.99 3.13 6.59
C GLN A 60 2.07 3.95 7.49
N GLN A 61 0.82 4.13 7.08
CA GLN A 61 -0.23 4.72 7.90
C GLN A 61 -1.41 3.76 7.96
N THR A 62 -1.72 3.33 9.17
CA THR A 62 -2.88 2.51 9.47
C THR A 62 -3.97 3.40 10.05
N TYR A 63 -5.20 3.24 9.58
CA TYR A 63 -6.37 3.86 10.19
C TYR A 63 -7.21 2.79 10.86
N THR A 64 -7.26 2.81 12.18
CA THR A 64 -8.05 1.86 12.96
C THR A 64 -9.53 2.10 12.77
N ASP A 65 -10.30 1.02 12.68
CA ASP A 65 -11.77 1.03 12.57
C ASP A 65 -12.34 1.71 11.31
N GLU A 66 -11.47 2.08 10.36
CA GLU A 66 -11.87 2.58 9.06
C GLU A 66 -12.02 1.44 8.05
N ASP A 67 -13.10 1.50 7.28
CA ASP A 67 -13.36 0.64 6.14
C ASP A 67 -12.65 1.15 4.86
N HIS A 68 -13.05 0.62 3.70
CA HIS A 68 -12.52 1.02 2.39
C HIS A 68 -12.63 2.52 2.08
N GLY A 69 -13.54 3.24 2.76
CA GLY A 69 -13.84 4.65 2.52
C GLY A 69 -13.06 5.66 3.37
N ILE A 70 -12.38 5.20 4.44
CA ILE A 70 -11.63 6.03 5.41
C ILE A 70 -12.38 7.34 5.71
N ALA A 71 -13.60 7.22 6.23
CA ALA A 71 -14.54 8.32 6.33
C ALA A 71 -14.27 9.21 7.54
N GLN A 72 -14.01 8.64 8.71
CA GLN A 72 -13.91 9.40 9.96
C GLN A 72 -12.57 10.14 10.06
N SER A 73 -11.53 9.55 9.48
CA SER A 73 -10.15 10.03 9.50
C SER A 73 -9.76 10.77 8.21
N ARG A 74 -10.74 11.11 7.36
CA ARG A 74 -10.51 11.70 6.04
C ARG A 74 -9.68 12.98 6.07
N ALA A 75 -9.93 13.85 7.04
CA ALA A 75 -9.14 15.08 7.20
C ALA A 75 -7.66 14.76 7.51
N HIS A 76 -7.42 13.81 8.43
CA HIS A 76 -6.06 13.35 8.74
C HIS A 76 -5.39 12.70 7.52
N LEU A 77 -6.13 11.90 6.75
CA LEU A 77 -5.66 11.33 5.48
C LEU A 77 -5.14 12.41 4.54
N TYR A 78 -5.92 13.45 4.26
CA TYR A 78 -5.50 14.52 3.36
C TYR A 78 -4.27 15.29 3.88
N HIS A 79 -4.22 15.64 5.16
CA HIS A 79 -3.03 16.30 5.72
C HIS A 79 -1.79 15.40 5.66
N SER A 80 -1.94 14.10 5.91
CA SER A 80 -0.82 13.15 5.83
C SER A 80 -0.32 12.94 4.39
N LEU A 81 -1.22 13.01 3.41
CA LEU A 81 -0.88 12.95 1.99
C LEU A 81 -0.15 14.21 1.56
N GLU A 82 -0.63 15.39 1.95
CA GLU A 82 0.02 16.68 1.70
C GLU A 82 1.44 16.68 2.26
N ASN A 83 1.60 16.36 3.55
CA ASN A 83 2.92 16.27 4.18
C ASN A 83 3.85 15.26 3.48
N PHE A 84 3.35 14.08 3.10
CA PHE A 84 4.18 13.10 2.37
C PHE A 84 4.60 13.61 0.98
N LEU A 85 3.71 14.28 0.27
CA LEU A 85 4.02 14.85 -1.05
C LEU A 85 5.00 16.00 -0.93
N ASP A 86 4.85 16.88 0.05
CA ASP A 86 5.82 17.94 0.34
C ASP A 86 7.21 17.34 0.60
N GLU A 87 7.31 16.32 1.47
CA GLU A 87 8.57 15.60 1.71
C GLU A 87 9.19 15.01 0.42
N CYS A 88 8.35 14.52 -0.50
CA CYS A 88 8.82 13.95 -1.78
C CYS A 88 9.41 15.00 -2.74
N TYR A 89 8.96 16.25 -2.67
CA TYR A 89 9.31 17.30 -3.64
C TYR A 89 10.13 18.46 -3.05
N GLU A 90 10.19 18.61 -1.72
CA GLU A 90 11.08 19.55 -1.04
C GLU A 90 12.52 19.01 -0.93
N ALA A 91 12.72 17.71 -1.12
CA ALA A 91 14.05 17.10 -1.24
C ALA A 91 14.68 17.38 -2.62
N SER A 92 14.95 18.66 -2.92
CA SER A 92 15.76 19.12 -4.06
C SER A 92 16.87 20.07 -3.62
#